data_AF-A0A816SRR7-F1
#
_entry.id   AF-A0A816SRR7-F1
#
_cell.length_a   1.000
_cell.length_b   1.000
_cell.length_c   1.000
_cell.angle_alpha   90.00
_cell.angle_beta   90.00
_cell.angle_gamma   90.00
#
_symmetry.space_group_name_H-M   'P 1'
#
loop_
_entity.id
_entity.type
_entity.pdbx_description
1 polymer ?
#
loop_
_entity_poly.entity_id
_entity_poly.type
_entity_poly.pdbx_seq_one_letter_code
_entity_poly.pdbx_strand_id
1 'polypeptide(L)'
;MRWDKSALNELCYPQGLLVDMAGTLYIADRGNNSVVRWFTRAKKSTLIIDISDRKEVLNHVNKPMDISLDSHGYLYLLDNWNERIIRSSFEYFQSNNWRSLCCTMDHLQYNKN
;
A
#
# COMPACT_ATOMS: atom_id res chain seq x y z
N MET A 1 1.88 -23.46 -18.21
CA MET A 1 1.13 -22.39 -18.91
C MET A 1 1.70 -21.05 -18.50
N ARG A 2 2.24 -20.28 -19.45
CA ARG A 2 2.73 -18.91 -19.25
C ARG A 2 1.63 -17.99 -19.76
N TRP A 3 1.03 -17.20 -18.88
CA TRP A 3 0.10 -16.13 -19.24
C TRP A 3 0.93 -14.87 -19.49
N ASP A 4 0.76 -14.32 -20.68
CA ASP A 4 1.37 -13.09 -21.14
C ASP A 4 0.80 -11.88 -20.37
N LYS A 5 1.64 -11.33 -19.50
CA LYS A 5 1.38 -10.06 -18.80
C LYS A 5 1.38 -8.89 -19.79
N SER A 6 0.27 -8.68 -20.51
CA SER A 6 0.05 -7.47 -21.30
C SER A 6 -0.71 -6.41 -20.48
N ALA A 7 -0.01 -5.89 -19.48
CA ALA A 7 0.24 -4.46 -19.22
C ALA A 7 -0.90 -3.41 -19.03
N LEU A 8 -2.20 -3.71 -18.88
CA LEU A 8 -3.18 -2.64 -18.53
C LEU A 8 -4.25 -2.95 -17.46
N ASN A 9 -4.43 -4.21 -16.97
CA ASN A 9 -5.58 -4.60 -16.11
C ASN A 9 -5.24 -5.44 -14.85
N GLU A 10 -4.09 -5.23 -14.22
CA GLU A 10 -3.46 -6.19 -13.29
C GLU A 10 -3.93 -6.19 -11.82
N LEU A 11 -5.22 -6.06 -11.52
CA LEU A 11 -5.73 -6.46 -10.18
C LEU A 11 -6.18 -7.92 -10.23
N CYS A 12 -5.87 -8.68 -9.18
CA CYS A 12 -6.29 -10.07 -9.05
C CYS A 12 -7.06 -10.23 -7.74
N TYR A 13 -8.39 -10.36 -7.80
CA TYR A 13 -9.26 -10.46 -6.61
C TYR A 13 -9.03 -9.35 -5.55
N PRO A 14 -9.08 -8.06 -5.90
CA PRO A 14 -8.95 -6.98 -4.93
C PRO A 14 -10.04 -7.08 -3.85
N GLN A 15 -9.72 -6.76 -2.60
CA GLN A 15 -10.66 -6.91 -1.46
C GLN A 15 -10.93 -5.60 -0.71
N GLY A 16 -9.92 -4.77 -0.50
CA GLY A 16 -10.03 -3.53 0.25
C GLY A 16 -9.40 -2.36 -0.49
N LEU A 17 -9.87 -1.16 -0.17
CA LEU A 17 -9.36 0.07 -0.75
C LEU A 17 -9.36 1.22 0.25
N LEU A 18 -8.43 2.15 0.06
CA LEU A 18 -8.31 3.40 0.81
C LEU A 18 -8.05 4.53 -0.18
N VAL A 19 -8.73 5.65 -0.05
CA VAL A 19 -8.42 6.88 -0.78
C VAL A 19 -7.89 7.91 0.21
N ASP A 20 -6.70 8.45 -0.06
CA ASP A 20 -6.13 9.50 0.78
C ASP A 20 -6.68 10.90 0.42
N MET A 21 -6.33 11.91 1.22
CA MET A 21 -6.77 13.29 1.00
C MET A 21 -6.24 13.91 -0.30
N ALA A 22 -5.16 13.38 -0.88
CA ALA A 22 -4.64 13.78 -2.17
C ALA A 22 -5.36 13.08 -3.34
N GLY A 23 -6.29 12.16 -3.05
CA GLY A 23 -6.99 11.34 -4.02
C GLY A 23 -6.22 10.11 -4.46
N THR A 24 -5.10 9.74 -3.84
CA THR A 24 -4.40 8.50 -4.18
C THR A 24 -5.21 7.31 -3.70
N LEU A 25 -5.45 6.35 -4.59
CA LEU A 25 -6.15 5.10 -4.29
C LEU A 25 -5.13 4.00 -3.95
N TYR A 26 -5.29 3.38 -2.80
CA TYR A 26 -4.55 2.20 -2.37
C TYR A 26 -5.47 0.99 -2.39
N ILE A 27 -4.99 -0.16 -2.87
CA ILE A 27 -5.79 -1.35 -3.11
C ILE A 27 -5.05 -2.56 -2.52
N ALA A 28 -5.75 -3.32 -1.67
CA ALA A 28 -5.32 -4.64 -1.23
C ALA A 28 -5.58 -5.65 -2.35
N ASP A 29 -4.55 -5.93 -3.14
CA ASP A 29 -4.57 -6.82 -4.30
C ASP A 29 -4.32 -8.27 -3.84
N ARG A 30 -5.35 -8.88 -3.25
CA ARG A 30 -5.27 -10.17 -2.55
C ARG A 30 -4.67 -11.28 -3.41
N GLY A 31 -5.09 -11.39 -4.66
CA GLY A 31 -4.63 -12.42 -5.58
C GLY A 31 -3.15 -12.30 -5.90
N ASN A 32 -2.65 -11.06 -5.97
CA ASN A 32 -1.23 -10.77 -6.20
C ASN A 32 -0.39 -10.65 -4.92
N ASN A 33 -0.99 -10.86 -3.74
CA ASN A 33 -0.30 -10.76 -2.44
C ASN A 33 0.41 -9.41 -2.25
N SER A 34 -0.22 -8.32 -2.69
CA SER A 34 0.39 -6.99 -2.66
C SER A 34 -0.61 -5.90 -2.28
N VAL A 35 -0.07 -4.75 -1.90
CA VAL A 35 -0.81 -3.49 -1.86
C VAL A 35 -0.27 -2.60 -2.95
N VAL A 36 -1.15 -2.14 -3.83
CA VAL A 36 -0.81 -1.26 -4.95
C VAL A 36 -1.42 0.12 -4.73
N ARG A 37 -0.74 1.17 -5.21
CA ARG A 37 -1.26 2.53 -5.24
C ARG A 37 -1.42 3.01 -6.68
N TRP A 38 -2.53 3.67 -6.95
CA TRP A 38 -2.87 4.34 -8.21
C TRP A 38 -3.17 5.80 -7.91
N PHE A 39 -2.58 6.72 -8.68
CA PHE A 39 -2.96 8.12 -8.58
C PHE A 39 -4.34 8.31 -9.20
N THR A 40 -5.15 9.21 -8.64
CA THR A 40 -6.36 9.65 -9.33
C THR A 40 -6.12 11.03 -9.91
N ARG A 41 -6.74 11.26 -11.06
CA ARG A 41 -6.78 12.59 -11.67
C ARG A 41 -8.23 13.03 -11.70
N ALA A 42 -8.57 14.02 -10.88
CA ALA A 42 -9.90 14.59 -10.91
C ALA A 42 -10.10 15.33 -12.25
N LYS A 43 -11.06 14.88 -13.05
CA LYS A 43 -11.61 15.68 -14.15
C LYS A 43 -13.08 15.90 -13.87
N LYS A 44 -13.46 17.16 -13.61
CA LYS A 44 -14.85 17.67 -13.51
C LYS A 44 -15.86 16.63 -12.99
N SER A 45 -16.08 16.65 -11.67
CA SER A 45 -17.04 15.80 -10.92
C SER A 45 -16.87 14.28 -11.00
N THR A 46 -15.93 13.76 -11.78
CA THR A 46 -15.63 12.32 -11.86
C THR A 46 -14.20 12.06 -11.42
N LEU A 47 -14.04 11.13 -10.48
CA LEU A 47 -12.73 10.58 -10.12
C LEU A 47 -12.32 9.60 -11.22
N ILE A 48 -11.32 9.97 -12.02
CA ILE A 48 -10.70 9.03 -12.97
C ILE A 48 -9.46 8.47 -12.29
N ILE A 49 -9.42 7.15 -12.16
CA ILE A 49 -8.23 6.43 -11.71
C ILE A 49 -7.21 6.47 -12.84
N ASP A 50 -6.07 7.10 -12.57
CA ASP A 50 -4.92 7.09 -13.48
C ASP A 50 -4.03 5.90 -13.12
N ILE A 51 -4.19 4.81 -13.87
CA ILE A 51 -3.42 3.58 -13.65
C ILE A 51 -1.97 3.67 -14.18
N SER A 52 -1.59 4.77 -14.84
CA SER A 52 -0.27 4.90 -15.48
C SER A 52 0.90 5.02 -14.49
N ASP A 53 0.63 5.42 -13.24
CA ASP A 53 1.64 5.51 -12.17
C ASP A 53 1.31 4.55 -11.02
N ARG A 54 0.99 3.30 -11.39
CA ARG A 54 0.87 2.18 -10.45
C ARG A 54 2.22 1.91 -9.78
N LYS A 55 2.21 1.82 -8.45
CA LYS A 55 3.35 1.27 -7.69
C LYS A 55 2.89 0.22 -6.70
N GLU A 56 3.65 -0.86 -6.60
CA GLU A 56 3.57 -1.76 -5.45
C GLU A 56 4.19 -1.05 -4.25
N VAL A 57 3.42 -0.94 -3.17
CA VAL A 57 3.80 -0.24 -1.94
C VAL A 57 4.18 -1.23 -0.86
N LEU A 58 3.59 -2.43 -0.90
CA LEU A 58 3.95 -3.57 -0.05
C LEU A 58 3.80 -4.88 -0.84
N ASN A 59 4.81 -5.75 -0.76
CA ASN A 59 4.87 -7.05 -1.43
C ASN A 59 5.30 -8.22 -0.51
N HIS A 60 5.42 -7.96 0.80
CA HIS A 60 5.69 -8.97 1.85
C HIS A 60 4.45 -9.25 2.71
N VAL A 61 3.30 -9.27 2.07
CA VAL A 61 1.98 -9.54 2.66
C VAL A 61 1.40 -10.77 1.99
N ASN A 62 0.46 -11.44 2.64
CA ASN A 62 -0.12 -12.69 2.20
C ASN A 62 -1.64 -12.62 2.31
N LYS A 63 -2.30 -12.59 1.14
CA LYS A 63 -3.75 -12.36 1.02
C LYS A 63 -4.24 -11.14 1.82
N PRO A 64 -3.71 -9.93 1.55
CA PRO A 64 -4.22 -8.73 2.19
C PRO A 64 -5.72 -8.59 1.91
N MET A 65 -6.50 -8.31 2.95
CA MET A 65 -7.97 -8.24 2.85
C MET A 65 -8.50 -6.82 2.90
N ASP A 66 -7.99 -5.99 3.80
CA ASP A 66 -8.48 -4.63 3.95
C ASP A 66 -7.40 -3.67 4.43
N ILE A 67 -7.59 -2.39 4.11
CA ILE A 67 -6.68 -1.30 4.41
C ILE A 67 -7.47 -0.11 4.95
N SER A 68 -7.08 0.41 6.12
CA SER A 68 -7.76 1.54 6.76
C SER A 68 -6.76 2.54 7.34
N LEU A 69 -7.22 3.77 7.54
CA LEU A 69 -6.42 4.88 8.07
C LEU A 69 -7.16 5.49 9.26
N ASP A 70 -6.50 5.65 10.40
CA ASP A 70 -7.05 6.38 11.54
C ASP A 70 -6.76 7.88 11.47
N SER A 71 -7.44 8.66 12.31
CA SER A 71 -7.28 10.12 12.40
C SER A 71 -5.91 10.56 12.92
N HIS A 72 -5.09 9.65 13.43
CA HIS A 72 -3.72 9.92 13.88
C HIS A 72 -2.68 9.62 12.80
N GLY A 73 -3.11 9.23 11.60
CA GLY A 73 -2.22 8.94 10.47
C GLY A 73 -1.59 7.56 10.54
N TYR A 74 -2.16 6.61 11.29
CA TYR A 74 -1.75 5.21 11.23
C TYR A 74 -2.61 4.42 10.26
N LEU A 75 -1.93 3.68 9.39
CA LEU A 75 -2.51 2.74 8.47
C LEU A 75 -2.52 1.34 9.09
N TYR A 76 -3.65 0.64 8.94
CA TYR A 76 -3.83 -0.75 9.35
C TYR A 76 -4.12 -1.60 8.12
N LEU A 77 -3.38 -2.69 7.95
CA LEU A 77 -3.55 -3.66 6.87
C LEU A 77 -3.82 -5.04 7.46
N LEU A 78 -4.89 -5.68 7.00
CA LEU A 78 -5.23 -7.07 7.36
C LEU A 78 -4.44 -8.04 6.49
N ASP A 79 -3.34 -8.58 7.03
CA ASP A 79 -2.45 -9.54 6.38
C ASP A 79 -2.93 -10.98 6.67
N ASN A 80 -4.06 -11.34 6.05
CA ASN A 80 -4.96 -12.40 6.52
C ASN A 80 -4.31 -13.79 6.63
N TRP A 81 -3.51 -14.21 5.65
CA TRP A 81 -2.88 -15.54 5.68
C TRP A 81 -1.60 -15.59 6.51
N ASN A 82 -1.09 -14.44 6.95
CA ASN A 82 -0.08 -14.35 8.00
C ASN A 82 -0.71 -14.13 9.38
N GLU A 83 -2.04 -14.17 9.49
CA GLU A 83 -2.81 -14.07 10.74
C GLU A 83 -2.45 -12.84 11.59
N ARG A 84 -2.11 -11.73 10.93
CA ARG A 84 -1.65 -10.51 11.62
C ARG A 84 -2.29 -9.25 11.08
N ILE A 85 -2.20 -8.20 11.89
CA ILE A 85 -2.48 -6.82 11.48
C ILE A 85 -1.14 -6.09 11.41
N ILE A 86 -0.87 -5.46 10.27
CA ILE A 86 0.29 -4.57 10.13
C ILE A 86 -0.19 -3.15 10.42
N ARG A 87 0.48 -2.46 11.35
CA ARG A 87 0.30 -1.03 11.62
C ARG A 87 1.55 -0.28 11.18
N SER A 88 1.39 0.78 10.41
CA SER A 88 2.48 1.67 9.99
C SER A 88 2.02 3.12 10.05
N SER A 89 2.93 4.07 10.25
CA SER A 89 2.59 5.46 9.90
C SER A 89 2.32 5.53 8.40
N PHE A 90 1.30 6.30 8.03
CA PHE A 90 0.87 6.42 6.64
C PHE A 90 1.95 7.09 5.78
N GLU A 91 2.61 8.11 6.31
CA GLU A 91 3.73 8.78 5.66
C GLU A 91 4.88 7.81 5.33
N TYR A 92 5.25 6.93 6.27
CA TYR A 92 6.27 5.92 6.03
C TYR A 92 5.84 4.95 4.93
N PHE A 93 4.58 4.50 4.96
CA PHE A 93 4.00 3.64 3.93
C PHE A 93 4.04 4.29 2.54
N GLN A 94 3.79 5.60 2.41
CA GLN A 94 3.86 6.32 1.13
C GLN A 94 5.28 6.45 0.55
N SER A 95 6.29 6.52 1.41
CA SER A 95 7.68 6.81 1.03
C SER A 95 8.38 5.71 0.21
N ASN A 96 7.82 4.49 0.15
CA ASN A 96 8.39 3.32 -0.55
C ASN A 96 9.84 2.95 -0.16
N ASN A 97 10.31 3.36 1.02
CA ASN A 97 11.63 2.99 1.54
C ASN A 97 11.58 1.80 2.53
N TRP A 98 10.71 0.83 2.26
CA TRP A 98 10.72 -0.48 2.94
C TRP A 98 11.90 -1.32 2.40
N ARG A 99 13.13 -0.91 2.70
CA ARG A 99 14.21 -1.88 2.87
C ARG A 99 14.13 -2.33 4.31
N SER A 100 13.69 -3.56 4.54
CA SER A 100 13.87 -4.33 5.77
C SER A 100 14.30 -3.49 6.99
N LEU A 101 13.36 -2.90 7.72
CA LEU A 101 13.62 -2.42 9.08
C LEU A 101 13.82 -3.58 10.07
N CYS A 102 14.09 -4.80 9.58
CA CYS A 102 14.42 -5.93 10.44
C CYS A 102 15.86 -5.84 10.98
N CYS A 103 16.75 -4.97 10.48
CA CYS A 103 18.15 -4.97 10.96
C CYS A 103 18.89 -3.61 11.07
N THR A 104 18.27 -2.45 10.94
CA THR A 104 18.95 -1.19 11.28
C THR A 104 18.09 -0.37 12.23
N MET A 105 18.25 -0.64 13.53
CA MET A 105 18.21 0.45 14.50
C MET A 105 19.31 1.43 14.07
N ASP A 106 18.95 2.45 13.31
CA ASP A 106 19.76 3.66 13.28
C ASP A 106 19.66 4.26 14.68
N HIS A 107 20.78 4.13 15.40
CA HIS A 107 21.06 4.86 16.61
C HIS A 107 20.77 6.34 16.36
N LEU A 108 19.59 6.80 16.79
CA LEU A 108 19.44 8.18 17.21
C LEU A 108 20.45 8.37 18.33
N GLN A 109 21.49 9.16 18.04
CA GLN A 109 22.45 9.61 19.03
C GLN A 109 21.67 10.28 20.15
N TYR A 110 21.59 9.58 21.28
CA TYR A 110 21.11 10.14 22.52
C TYR A 110 22.20 11.10 23.01
N ASN A 111 22.03 12.37 22.68
CA ASN A 111 22.87 13.46 23.16
C ASN A 111 22.66 13.56 24.69
N LYS A 112 23.63 13.09 25.48
CA LYS A 112 23.78 13.47 26.88
C LYS A 112 24.76 14.63 26.95
N ASN A 113 24.29 15.74 27.50
CA ASN A 113 25.13 16.75 28.13
C ASN A 113 25.98 16.11 29.23
#